data_AF-A0A8D3C4Q6-F1
#
_entry.id   AF-A0A8D3C4Q6-F1
#
_cell.length_a   1.000
_cell.length_b   1.000
_cell.length_c   1.000
_cell.angle_alpha   90.00
_cell.angle_beta   90.00
_cell.angle_gamma   90.00
#
_symmetry.space_group_name_H-M   'P 1'
#
loop_
_entity.id
_entity.type
_entity.pdbx_description
1 polymer ?
#
loop_
_entity_poly.entity_id
_entity_poly.type
_entity_poly.pdbx_seq_one_letter_code
_entity_poly.pdbx_strand_id
1 'polypeptide(L)' 'IGASLRVFVCLLGLVVLCHCDCFFQDLEIKDLNDPPKGCVDKDGKQHDFDSEWVRDCMECSCSKEGLSCCTTPN' A
#
# COMPACT_ATOMS: atom_id res chain seq x y z
N ILE A 1 10.85 36.26 13.72
CA ILE A 1 10.53 35.82 12.33
C ILE A 1 11.29 34.54 11.94
N GLY A 2 12.59 34.40 12.24
CA GLY A 2 13.38 33.22 11.82
C GLY A 2 13.09 31.88 12.52
N ALA A 3 12.62 31.87 13.77
CA ALA A 3 12.32 30.61 14.49
C ALA A 3 10.99 29.99 14.02
N SER A 4 9.98 30.81 13.74
CA SER A 4 8.66 30.36 13.28
C SER A 4 8.71 29.76 11.87
N LEU A 5 9.54 30.34 10.97
CA LEU A 5 9.73 29.80 9.62
C LEU A 5 10.39 28.41 9.63
N ARG A 6 11.35 28.18 10.54
CA ARG A 6 12.04 26.88 10.68
C ARG A 6 11.10 25.78 11.17
N VAL A 7 10.23 26.09 12.14
CA VAL A 7 9.22 25.16 12.64
C VAL A 7 8.22 24.81 11.53
N PHE A 8 7.80 25.78 10.73
CA PHE A 8 6.92 25.56 9.57
C PHE A 8 7.57 24.68 8.50
N VAL A 9 8.85 24.90 8.17
CA VAL A 9 9.58 24.08 7.19
C VAL A 9 9.73 22.62 7.67
N CYS A 10 9.99 22.40 8.97
CA CYS A 10 10.02 21.05 9.54
C CYS A 10 8.65 20.35 9.52
N LEU A 11 7.57 21.09 9.82
CA LEU A 11 6.20 20.55 9.79
C LEU A 11 5.73 20.23 8.36
N LEU A 12 6.10 21.06 7.38
CA LEU A 12 5.76 20.83 5.97
C LEU A 12 6.54 19.65 5.36
N GLY A 13 7.78 19.42 5.81
CA GLY A 13 8.58 18.26 5.39
C GLY A 13 8.06 16.91 5.90
N LEU A 14 7.35 16.90 7.04
CA LEU A 14 6.74 15.69 7.60
C LEU A 14 5.56 15.16 6.75
N VAL A 15 4.96 15.99 5.90
CA VAL A 15 3.77 15.64 5.10
C VAL A 15 4.14 14.85 3.84
N VAL A 16 5.43 14.73 3.49
CA VAL A 16 5.90 14.10 2.24
C VAL A 16 6.82 12.92 2.54
N LEU A 17 6.32 11.95 3.32
CA LEU A 17 6.99 10.68 3.57
C LEU A 17 6.38 9.54 2.71
N CYS A 18 5.97 9.83 1.48
CA CYS A 18 5.76 8.78 0.48
C CYS A 18 7.12 8.39 -0.08
N HIS A 19 7.80 7.47 0.60
CA HIS A 19 9.09 6.94 0.16
C HIS A 19 8.81 6.03 -1.03
N CYS A 20 9.64 6.02 -2.09
CA CYS A 20 9.47 5.07 -3.20
C CYS A 20 9.70 3.63 -2.70
N ASP A 21 8.65 3.00 -2.19
CA ASP A 21 8.65 1.67 -1.62
C ASP A 21 7.58 0.86 -2.35
N CYS A 22 7.95 -0.36 -2.72
CA CYS A 22 7.07 -1.31 -3.35
C CYS A 22 7.29 -2.66 -2.68
N PHE A 23 6.21 -3.39 -2.45
CA PHE A 23 6.29 -4.77 -2.03
C PHE A 23 5.33 -5.64 -2.83
N PHE A 24 5.69 -6.90 -2.92
CA PHE A 24 4.86 -7.95 -3.50
C PHE A 24 4.72 -9.07 -2.50
N GLN A 25 3.51 -9.62 -2.39
CA GLN A 25 3.20 -10.77 -1.56
C GLN A 25 2.50 -11.82 -2.43
N ASP A 26 3.14 -12.98 -2.58
CA ASP A 26 2.59 -14.09 -3.35
C ASP A 26 1.23 -14.57 -2.80
N LEU A 27 0.38 -15.03 -3.71
CA LEU A 27 -0.88 -15.66 -3.35
C LEU A 27 -0.63 -17.07 -2.77
N GLU A 28 -0.85 -17.25 -1.47
CA GLU A 28 -0.75 -18.57 -0.83
C GLU A 28 -2.01 -19.42 -1.07
N ILE A 29 -1.88 -20.50 -1.83
CA ILE A 29 -2.93 -21.53 -1.97
C ILE A 29 -2.71 -22.62 -0.92
N LYS A 30 -3.49 -22.56 0.17
CA LYS A 30 -3.39 -23.54 1.28
C LYS A 30 -4.23 -24.79 1.05
N ASP A 31 -5.36 -24.65 0.36
CA ASP A 31 -6.25 -25.74 -0.01
C ASP A 31 -6.63 -25.61 -1.49
N LEU A 32 -6.47 -26.70 -2.24
CA LEU A 32 -6.86 -26.77 -3.65
C LEU A 32 -8.37 -26.88 -3.85
N ASN A 33 -9.11 -27.32 -2.83
CA ASN A 33 -10.57 -27.43 -2.86
C ASN A 33 -11.28 -26.11 -2.50
N ASP A 34 -10.58 -25.21 -1.80
CA ASP A 34 -11.06 -23.87 -1.47
C ASP A 34 -9.99 -22.83 -1.84
N PRO A 35 -9.84 -22.54 -3.15
CA PRO A 35 -8.84 -21.58 -3.61
C PRO A 35 -9.19 -20.17 -3.12
N PRO A 36 -8.17 -19.32 -2.88
CA PRO A 36 -8.39 -17.93 -2.53
C PRO A 36 -9.25 -17.23 -3.59
N LYS A 37 -10.18 -16.39 -3.15
CA LYS A 37 -11.01 -15.56 -4.05
C LYS A 37 -10.42 -14.17 -4.28
N GLY A 38 -9.27 -13.89 -3.68
CA GLY A 38 -8.61 -12.60 -3.71
C GLY A 38 -7.42 -12.53 -2.74
N CYS A 39 -6.96 -11.32 -2.48
CA CYS A 39 -5.80 -11.03 -1.64
C CYS A 39 -6.25 -10.50 -0.28
N VAL A 40 -5.54 -10.86 0.77
CA VAL A 40 -5.76 -10.31 2.12
C VAL A 40 -4.66 -9.31 2.43
N ASP A 41 -5.04 -8.07 2.72
CA ASP A 41 -4.09 -7.02 3.10
C ASP A 41 -3.62 -7.15 4.56
N LYS A 42 -2.71 -6.26 4.98
CA LYS A 42 -2.16 -6.29 6.36
C LYS A 42 -3.20 -6.00 7.44
N ASP A 43 -4.37 -5.48 7.08
CA ASP A 43 -5.47 -5.20 8.01
C ASP A 43 -6.44 -6.40 8.10
N GLY A 44 -6.18 -7.47 7.35
CA GLY A 44 -7.03 -8.65 7.27
C GLY A 44 -8.23 -8.48 6.35
N LYS A 45 -8.30 -7.39 5.57
CA LYS A 45 -9.38 -7.18 4.62
C LYS A 45 -9.09 -7.95 3.33
N GLN A 46 -10.09 -8.71 2.89
CA GLN A 46 -10.06 -9.37 1.59
C GLN A 46 -10.47 -8.39 0.48
N HIS A 47 -9.68 -8.37 -0.58
CA HIS A 47 -9.96 -7.64 -1.82
C HIS A 47 -10.03 -8.65 -2.96
N ASP A 48 -11.00 -8.49 -3.84
CA ASP A 48 -11.24 -9.40 -4.96
C ASP A 48 -10.06 -9.36 -5.97
N PHE A 49 -9.92 -10.39 -6.79
CA PHE A 49 -8.99 -10.33 -7.91
C PHE A 49 -9.35 -9.18 -8.86
N ASP A 50 -8.33 -8.61 -9.50
CA ASP A 50 -8.41 -7.48 -10.42
C ASP A 50 -8.93 -6.18 -9.76
N SER A 51 -8.94 -6.13 -8.42
CA SER A 51 -9.27 -4.92 -7.67
C SER A 51 -8.03 -4.06 -7.43
N GLU A 52 -8.27 -2.74 -7.36
CA GLU A 52 -7.28 -1.71 -7.07
C GLU A 52 -7.80 -0.82 -5.94
N TRP A 53 -6.92 -0.43 -5.02
CA TRP A 53 -7.25 0.48 -3.94
C TRP A 53 -6.04 1.26 -3.46
N VAL A 54 -6.29 2.39 -2.80
CA VAL A 54 -5.23 3.19 -2.18
C VAL A 54 -5.22 2.95 -0.68
N ARG A 55 -4.04 2.68 -0.12
CA ARG A 55 -3.82 2.53 1.33
C ARG A 55 -2.49 3.14 1.71
N ASP A 56 -2.45 3.97 2.76
CA ASP A 56 -1.20 4.56 3.27
C ASP A 56 -0.35 5.26 2.18
N CYS A 57 -0.99 5.93 1.23
CA CYS A 57 -0.36 6.53 0.03
C CYS A 57 0.32 5.53 -0.91
N MET A 58 -0.09 4.25 -0.85
CA MET A 58 0.27 3.21 -1.80
C MET A 58 -0.92 2.86 -2.67
N GLU A 59 -0.69 2.74 -3.97
CA GLU A 59 -1.59 2.05 -4.90
C GLU A 59 -1.33 0.56 -4.77
N CYS A 60 -2.38 -0.17 -4.41
CA CYS A 60 -2.38 -1.60 -4.28
C CYS A 60 -3.26 -2.22 -5.35
N SER A 61 -2.82 -3.37 -5.86
CA SER A 61 -3.59 -4.20 -6.77
C SER A 61 -3.50 -5.68 -6.37
N CYS A 62 -4.60 -6.40 -6.55
CA CYS A 62 -4.66 -7.84 -6.32
C CYS A 62 -4.77 -8.59 -7.64
N SER A 63 -3.75 -9.38 -8.00
CA SER A 63 -3.78 -10.27 -9.15
C SER A 63 -3.86 -11.74 -8.70
N LYS A 64 -3.95 -12.65 -9.66
CA LYS A 64 -3.84 -14.10 -9.41
C LYS A 64 -2.42 -14.52 -8.97
N GLU A 65 -1.42 -13.67 -9.17
CA GLU A 65 -0.05 -13.90 -8.73
C GLU A 65 0.12 -13.48 -7.27
N GLY A 66 -0.56 -12.41 -6.84
CA GLY A 66 -0.43 -11.89 -5.49
C GLY A 66 -0.90 -10.45 -5.30
N LEU A 67 -0.59 -9.91 -4.12
CA LEU A 67 -0.81 -8.52 -3.74
C LEU A 67 0.43 -7.70 -4.10
N SER A 68 0.27 -6.70 -4.96
CA SER A 68 1.29 -5.69 -5.25
C SER A 68 0.87 -4.36 -4.64
N CYS A 69 1.77 -3.68 -3.95
CA CYS A 69 1.53 -2.32 -3.46
C CYS A 69 2.78 -1.47 -3.69
N CYS A 70 2.59 -0.27 -4.23
CA CYS A 70 3.64 0.71 -4.48
C CYS A 70 3.18 2.09 -4.05
N THR A 71 4.06 2.89 -3.47
CA THR A 71 3.75 4.32 -3.22
C THR A 71 3.35 5.05 -4.49
N THR A 72 2.29 5.86 -4.40
CA THR A 72 1.85 6.75 -5.48
C THR A 72 2.98 7.72 -5.83
N PRO A 73 3.39 7.86 -7.11
CA PRO A 73 4.25 8.96 -7.52
C PRO A 73 3.48 10.28 -7.31
N ASN A 74 4.07 11.17 -6.50
CA ASN A 74 3.52 12.49 -6.18
C ASN A 74 3.67 13.46 -7.36
#